data_AF-A0AAV0M7X6-F1
#
_entry.id   AF-A0AAV0M7X6-F1
#
_cell.length_a   1.000
_cell.length_b   1.000
_cell.length_c   1.000
_cell.angle_alpha   90.00
_cell.angle_beta   90.00
_cell.angle_gamma   90.00
#
_symmetry.space_group_name_H-M   'P 1'
#
loop_
_entity.id
_entity.type
_entity.pdbx_description
1 polymer ?
#
loop_
_entity_poly.entity_id
_entity_poly.type
_entity_poly.pdbx_seq_one_letter_code
_entity_poly.pdbx_strand_id
1 'polypeptide(L)'
;MIVIISSNKTWYCLQSRCLVIPATTLLLLLPLPTTLPPPLLPPPPPPPPPRHHQQQQVILSPCAACKILRRRCVDKCVLAPYFPPTDPLKFTIAHRVFGASNIIKFLQELPESQRADAVSSMVYEAHARIRDPVYGCAGAICQLQKQIGELQAQLARAQAEAASMQTQQAHLVALIYMEMAQTGSLAHQEQPMIFPEQTTPHHHHLQSSNNIDTACFLDESWEPLWT
;
A
#
# COMPACT_ATOMS: atom_id res chain seq x y z
N MET A 1 7.39 13.65 -16.79
CA MET A 1 6.97 12.74 -15.70
C MET A 1 5.58 12.28 -16.05
N ILE A 2 5.45 11.04 -16.54
CA ILE A 2 4.16 10.38 -16.81
C ILE A 2 4.21 9.06 -16.03
N VAL A 3 3.31 8.88 -15.08
CA VAL A 3 3.16 7.76 -14.15
C VAL A 3 1.93 6.95 -14.56
N ILE A 4 2.09 6.10 -15.58
CA ILE A 4 1.05 5.14 -15.95
C ILE A 4 1.13 3.94 -15.02
N ILE A 5 0.14 3.81 -14.12
CA ILE A 5 -0.01 2.66 -13.22
C ILE A 5 -0.93 1.65 -13.90
N SER A 6 -0.42 0.48 -14.28
CA SER A 6 -1.23 -0.67 -14.74
C SER A 6 -1.11 -1.83 -13.74
N SER A 7 -2.25 -2.45 -13.44
CA SER A 7 -2.57 -3.36 -12.32
C SER A 7 -1.74 -4.64 -12.15
N ASN A 8 -0.58 -4.78 -12.77
CA ASN A 8 0.36 -5.86 -12.44
C ASN A 8 1.84 -5.59 -12.77
N LYS A 9 2.18 -4.41 -13.32
CA LYS A 9 3.56 -3.94 -13.53
C LYS A 9 3.57 -2.42 -13.48
N THR A 10 4.18 -1.85 -12.45
CA THR A 10 4.43 -0.41 -12.32
C THR A 10 5.51 0.01 -13.30
N TRP A 11 5.12 0.67 -14.40
CA TRP A 11 6.07 1.29 -15.33
C TRP A 11 6.25 2.76 -14.93
N TYR A 12 7.36 3.08 -14.27
CA TYR A 12 7.76 4.46 -14.01
C TYR A 12 8.47 5.02 -15.24
N CYS A 13 7.80 5.85 -16.05
CA CYS A 13 8.48 6.56 -17.13
C CYS A 13 9.09 7.86 -16.60
N LEU A 14 10.23 7.73 -15.92
CA LEU A 14 11.17 8.84 -15.69
C LEU A 14 12.19 8.82 -16.82
N GLN A 15 12.32 9.96 -17.51
CA GLN A 15 13.30 10.26 -18.56
C GLN A 15 14.46 9.23 -18.69
N SER A 16 14.33 8.29 -19.63
CA SER A 16 15.40 7.46 -20.19
C SER A 16 16.15 6.43 -19.32
N ARG A 17 15.72 6.08 -18.09
CA ARG A 17 16.24 4.88 -17.40
C ARG A 17 15.14 4.10 -16.66
N CYS A 18 14.97 2.84 -17.04
CA CYS A 18 14.07 1.91 -16.39
C CYS A 18 14.64 1.56 -15.00
N LEU A 19 14.16 2.22 -13.93
CA LEU A 19 14.39 1.72 -12.58
C LEU A 19 13.22 0.82 -12.21
N VAL A 20 13.46 -0.49 -12.28
CA VAL A 20 12.56 -1.50 -11.72
C VAL A 20 12.59 -1.29 -10.21
N ILE A 21 11.52 -0.77 -9.62
CA ILE A 21 11.30 -0.93 -8.18
C ILE A 21 10.47 -2.20 -8.05
N PRO A 22 11.07 -3.33 -7.66
CA PRO A 22 10.34 -4.59 -7.57
C PRO A 22 9.30 -4.49 -6.45
N ALA A 23 8.09 -4.98 -6.71
CA ALA A 23 6.98 -5.05 -5.76
C ALA A 23 7.27 -5.95 -4.53
N THR A 24 8.46 -6.53 -4.43
CA THR A 24 8.88 -7.42 -3.34
C THR A 24 9.23 -6.69 -2.04
N THR A 25 9.42 -5.36 -2.05
CA THR A 25 9.75 -4.63 -0.81
C THR A 25 8.53 -4.30 0.05
N LEU A 26 7.30 -4.47 -0.45
CA LEU A 26 6.09 -4.10 0.30
C LEU A 26 5.34 -5.29 0.95
N LEU A 27 5.82 -6.53 0.80
CA LEU A 27 5.10 -7.73 1.27
C LEU A 27 5.68 -8.36 2.56
N LEU A 28 6.68 -7.77 3.21
CA LEU A 28 7.36 -8.40 4.36
C LEU A 28 7.10 -7.77 5.74
N LEU A 29 6.14 -6.85 5.90
CA LEU A 29 5.88 -6.20 7.21
C LEU A 29 4.43 -6.25 7.71
N LEU A 30 3.63 -7.24 7.29
CA LEU A 30 2.33 -7.50 7.93
C LEU A 30 2.38 -8.83 8.71
N PRO A 31 2.26 -8.80 10.04
CA PRO A 31 2.06 -10.01 10.84
C PRO A 31 0.73 -10.66 10.43
N LEU A 32 0.77 -11.98 10.22
CA LEU A 32 -0.38 -12.82 9.91
C LEU A 32 -1.40 -12.80 11.07
N PRO A 33 -2.67 -12.38 10.87
CA PRO A 33 -3.70 -12.56 11.89
C PRO A 33 -4.26 -13.98 11.82
N THR A 34 -4.08 -14.75 12.89
CA THR A 34 -4.85 -15.96 13.19
C THR A 34 -6.27 -15.56 13.57
N THR A 35 -7.17 -15.51 12.61
CA THR A 35 -8.62 -15.47 12.86
C THR A 35 -9.31 -16.57 12.08
N LEU A 36 -10.15 -17.33 12.80
CA LEU A 36 -11.01 -18.41 12.31
C LEU A 36 -11.75 -17.98 11.01
N PRO A 37 -11.88 -18.86 10.00
CA PRO A 37 -12.64 -18.52 8.81
C PRO A 37 -14.14 -18.38 9.15
N PRO A 38 -14.82 -17.31 8.68
CA PRO A 38 -16.27 -17.17 8.83
C PRO A 38 -17.02 -18.23 8.00
N PRO A 39 -18.32 -18.49 8.30
CA PRO A 39 -19.13 -19.45 7.56
C PRO A 39 -19.21 -19.08 6.07
N LEU A 40 -19.00 -20.06 5.20
CA LEU A 40 -19.07 -19.90 3.75
C LEU A 40 -20.49 -19.50 3.34
N LEU A 41 -20.69 -18.23 2.98
CA LEU A 41 -21.88 -17.79 2.26
C LEU A 41 -21.94 -18.48 0.90
N PRO A 42 -23.14 -18.88 0.43
CA PRO A 42 -23.29 -19.46 -0.90
C PRO A 42 -22.77 -18.48 -1.97
N PRO A 43 -22.16 -18.98 -3.06
CA PRO A 43 -21.64 -18.12 -4.10
C PRO A 43 -22.77 -17.30 -4.72
N PRO A 44 -22.56 -15.99 -4.97
CA PRO A 44 -23.53 -15.19 -5.69
C PRO A 44 -23.79 -15.81 -7.08
N PRO A 45 -25.00 -15.64 -7.65
CA PRO A 45 -25.27 -16.11 -9.00
C PRO A 45 -24.27 -15.48 -9.99
N PRO A 46 -23.91 -16.20 -11.07
CA PRO A 46 -22.97 -15.69 -12.04
C PRO A 46 -23.48 -14.34 -12.57
N PRO A 47 -22.59 -13.32 -12.70
CA PRO A 47 -22.98 -12.08 -13.34
C PRO A 47 -23.53 -12.40 -14.74
N PRO A 48 -24.56 -11.68 -15.21
CA PRO A 48 -24.99 -11.81 -16.59
C PRO A 48 -23.76 -11.67 -17.50
N PRO A 49 -23.68 -12.45 -18.61
CA PRO A 49 -22.55 -12.33 -19.53
C PRO A 49 -22.36 -10.86 -19.85
N PRO A 50 -21.11 -10.35 -19.91
CA PRO A 50 -20.88 -8.97 -20.28
C PRO A 50 -21.68 -8.77 -21.56
N ARG A 51 -22.70 -7.93 -21.47
CA ARG A 51 -23.27 -7.38 -22.68
C ARG A 51 -22.09 -6.65 -23.27
N HIS A 52 -21.43 -7.29 -24.23
CA HIS A 52 -20.79 -6.61 -25.32
C HIS A 52 -21.94 -5.90 -26.05
N HIS A 53 -22.50 -4.88 -25.41
CA HIS A 53 -22.83 -3.64 -26.06
C HIS A 53 -21.49 -3.10 -26.50
N GLN A 54 -20.95 -3.76 -27.53
CA GLN A 54 -20.30 -3.10 -28.61
C GLN A 54 -21.17 -1.87 -28.86
N GLN A 55 -20.70 -0.74 -28.35
CA GLN A 55 -21.21 0.57 -28.69
C GLN A 55 -20.89 0.76 -30.17
N GLN A 56 -21.58 -0.01 -31.01
CA GLN A 56 -21.96 0.39 -32.35
C GLN A 56 -23.08 1.43 -32.19
N GLN A 57 -22.87 2.41 -31.33
CA GLN A 57 -23.60 3.65 -31.44
C GLN A 57 -22.99 4.26 -32.69
N VAL A 58 -23.72 4.14 -33.80
CA VAL A 58 -23.44 4.83 -35.05
C VAL A 58 -23.55 6.32 -34.74
N ILE A 59 -22.49 6.87 -34.14
CA ILE A 59 -22.35 8.28 -33.86
C ILE A 59 -21.56 8.82 -35.03
N LEU A 60 -22.27 9.40 -36.00
CA LEU A 60 -21.71 10.19 -37.11
C LEU A 60 -21.01 11.48 -36.64
N SER A 61 -20.68 11.60 -35.35
CA SER A 61 -20.03 12.77 -34.75
C SER A 61 -18.56 12.47 -34.45
N PRO A 62 -17.64 13.43 -34.70
CA PRO A 62 -16.23 13.24 -34.42
C PRO A 62 -16.00 13.01 -32.92
N CYS A 63 -15.03 12.17 -32.56
CA CYS A 63 -14.63 12.00 -31.17
C CYS A 63 -14.15 13.34 -30.56
N ALA A 64 -14.14 13.43 -29.23
CA ALA A 64 -13.75 14.65 -28.53
C ALA A 64 -12.37 15.16 -28.98
N ALA A 65 -11.41 14.24 -29.15
CA ALA A 65 -10.07 14.58 -29.60
C ALA A 65 -10.06 15.21 -31.00
N CYS A 66 -10.71 14.58 -31.97
CA CYS A 66 -10.76 15.10 -33.34
C CYS A 66 -11.51 16.43 -33.42
N LYS A 67 -12.57 16.60 -32.62
CA LYS A 67 -13.31 17.86 -32.49
C LYS A 67 -12.42 18.98 -31.96
N ILE A 68 -11.67 18.74 -30.88
CA ILE A 68 -10.78 19.73 -30.25
C ILE A 68 -9.58 20.07 -31.16
N LEU A 69 -9.02 19.06 -31.84
CA LEU A 69 -7.91 19.24 -32.79
C LEU A 69 -8.35 19.81 -34.15
N ARG A 70 -9.66 20.04 -34.36
CA ARG A 70 -10.24 20.53 -35.61
C ARG A 70 -9.84 19.70 -36.84
N ARG A 71 -9.75 18.37 -36.68
CA ARG A 71 -9.40 17.43 -37.76
C ARG A 71 -10.51 16.42 -38.03
N ARG A 72 -10.49 15.80 -39.22
CA ARG A 72 -11.45 14.75 -39.59
C ARG A 72 -11.25 13.51 -38.71
N CYS A 73 -12.35 12.96 -38.18
CA CYS A 73 -12.37 11.67 -37.50
C CYS A 73 -12.60 10.56 -38.54
N VAL A 74 -11.67 9.61 -38.65
CA VAL A 74 -11.73 8.48 -39.61
C VAL A 74 -12.30 7.22 -38.94
N ASP A 75 -12.78 6.26 -39.75
CA ASP A 75 -13.50 5.05 -39.31
C ASP A 75 -12.69 4.07 -38.43
N LYS A 76 -11.41 4.36 -38.16
CA LYS A 76 -10.55 3.63 -37.21
C LYS A 76 -9.68 4.58 -36.38
N CYS A 77 -10.26 5.69 -35.95
CA CYS A 77 -9.52 6.68 -35.14
C CYS A 77 -9.07 6.06 -33.81
N VAL A 78 -7.75 6.00 -33.59
CA VAL A 78 -7.14 5.45 -32.36
C VAL A 78 -7.56 6.17 -31.08
N LEU A 79 -8.04 7.41 -31.18
CA LEU A 79 -8.49 8.22 -30.03
C LEU A 79 -9.98 8.03 -29.74
N ALA A 80 -10.79 7.60 -30.71
CA ALA A 80 -12.24 7.57 -30.59
C ALA A 80 -12.76 6.67 -29.45
N PRO A 81 -12.22 5.46 -29.23
CA PRO A 81 -12.66 4.60 -28.13
C PRO A 81 -12.41 5.19 -26.74
N TYR A 82 -11.40 6.06 -26.59
CA TYR A 82 -10.93 6.53 -25.28
C TYR A 82 -11.36 7.98 -24.95
N PHE A 83 -11.70 8.77 -25.98
CA PHE A 83 -12.12 10.16 -25.89
C PHE A 83 -13.48 10.36 -26.58
N PRO A 84 -14.57 9.84 -25.98
CA PRO A 84 -15.90 9.96 -26.55
C PRO A 84 -16.36 11.43 -26.59
N PRO A 85 -17.25 11.80 -27.52
CA PRO A 85 -17.77 13.16 -27.61
C PRO A 85 -18.56 13.61 -26.37
N THR A 86 -19.01 12.67 -25.54
CA THR A 86 -19.71 12.92 -24.27
C THR A 86 -18.81 13.51 -23.18
N ASP A 87 -17.50 13.31 -23.26
CA ASP A 87 -16.54 13.80 -22.28
C ASP A 87 -15.36 14.53 -22.97
N PRO A 88 -15.59 15.76 -23.44
CA PRO A 88 -14.55 16.56 -24.08
C PRO A 88 -13.47 17.05 -23.12
N LEU A 89 -13.79 17.14 -21.82
CA LEU A 89 -12.87 17.63 -20.81
C LEU A 89 -11.69 16.68 -20.63
N LYS A 90 -11.95 15.36 -20.69
CA LYS A 90 -10.92 14.31 -20.62
C LYS A 90 -9.80 14.52 -21.64
N PHE A 91 -10.14 14.78 -22.91
CA PHE A 91 -9.12 15.08 -23.91
C PHE A 91 -8.47 16.45 -23.69
N THR A 92 -9.26 17.46 -23.32
CA THR A 92 -8.75 18.82 -23.12
C THR A 92 -7.63 18.84 -22.06
N ILE A 93 -7.87 18.20 -20.93
CA ILE A 93 -6.90 18.06 -19.83
C ILE A 93 -5.66 17.31 -20.30
N ALA A 94 -5.82 16.10 -20.85
CA ALA A 94 -4.70 15.28 -21.28
C ALA A 94 -3.84 15.97 -22.35
N HIS A 95 -4.48 16.58 -23.37
CA HIS A 95 -3.75 17.22 -24.47
C HIS A 95 -2.96 18.45 -24.01
N ARG A 96 -3.43 19.15 -22.97
CA ARG A 96 -2.76 20.36 -22.46
C ARG A 96 -1.39 20.03 -21.86
N VAL A 97 -1.23 18.86 -21.26
CA VAL A 97 -0.01 18.46 -20.57
C VAL A 97 0.88 17.57 -21.43
N PHE A 98 0.32 16.58 -22.11
CA PHE A 98 1.12 15.65 -22.92
C PHE A 98 1.19 16.03 -24.39
N GLY A 99 0.22 16.77 -24.91
CA GLY A 99 0.07 16.99 -26.34
C GLY A 99 -0.54 15.78 -27.06
N ALA A 100 -1.24 16.05 -28.16
CA ALA A 100 -1.96 15.03 -28.92
C ALA A 100 -1.02 13.96 -29.52
N SER A 101 0.15 14.36 -30.01
CA SER A 101 1.12 13.43 -30.63
C SER A 101 1.65 12.40 -29.63
N ASN A 102 1.98 12.82 -28.41
CA ASN A 102 2.44 11.90 -27.38
C ASN A 102 1.33 10.96 -26.91
N ILE A 103 0.10 11.46 -26.75
CA ILE A 103 -1.06 10.61 -26.43
C ILE A 103 -1.24 9.51 -27.48
N ILE A 104 -1.18 9.87 -28.77
CA ILE A 104 -1.29 8.89 -29.87
C ILE A 104 -0.14 7.89 -29.81
N LYS A 105 1.10 8.37 -29.60
CA LYS A 105 2.30 7.53 -29.51
C LYS A 105 2.17 6.51 -28.37
N PHE A 106 1.83 6.94 -27.15
CA PHE A 106 1.66 6.03 -26.01
C PHE A 106 0.55 5.02 -26.23
N LEU A 107 -0.56 5.44 -26.82
CA LEU A 107 -1.63 4.52 -27.17
C LEU A 107 -1.16 3.46 -28.16
N GLN A 108 -0.36 3.82 -29.17
CA GLN A 108 0.14 2.87 -30.17
C GLN A 108 1.18 1.90 -29.60
N GLU A 109 2.01 2.35 -28.65
CA GLU A 109 3.04 1.52 -27.99
C GLU A 109 2.45 0.50 -27.00
N LEU A 110 1.22 0.73 -26.53
CA LEU A 110 0.55 -0.16 -25.56
C LEU A 110 -0.39 -1.17 -26.24
N PRO A 111 -0.52 -2.39 -25.67
CA PRO A 111 -1.55 -3.33 -26.07
C PRO A 111 -2.94 -2.77 -25.78
N GLU A 112 -3.93 -3.13 -26.61
CA GLU A 112 -5.28 -2.54 -26.56
C GLU A 112 -5.94 -2.67 -25.19
N SER A 113 -5.70 -3.78 -24.48
CA SER A 113 -6.25 -4.03 -23.14
C SER A 113 -5.82 -3.00 -22.09
N GLN A 114 -4.67 -2.34 -22.28
CA GLN A 114 -4.12 -1.38 -21.29
C GLN A 114 -4.36 0.07 -21.68
N ARG A 115 -4.83 0.34 -22.90
CA ARG A 115 -4.97 1.71 -23.42
C ARG A 115 -6.00 2.53 -22.66
N ALA A 116 -7.09 1.91 -22.21
CA ALA A 116 -8.12 2.59 -21.42
C ALA A 116 -7.59 3.05 -20.05
N ASP A 117 -6.82 2.19 -19.38
CA ASP A 117 -6.18 2.51 -18.10
C ASP A 117 -5.12 3.59 -18.29
N ALA A 118 -4.28 3.47 -19.33
CA ALA A 118 -3.28 4.46 -19.67
C ALA A 118 -3.87 5.85 -19.91
N VAL A 119 -4.99 5.94 -20.62
CA VAL A 119 -5.70 7.21 -20.83
C VAL A 119 -6.23 7.75 -19.51
N SER A 120 -6.74 6.90 -18.63
CA SER A 120 -7.21 7.32 -17.30
C SER A 120 -6.06 7.85 -16.44
N SER A 121 -4.90 7.20 -16.44
CA SER A 121 -3.68 7.69 -15.78
C SER A 121 -3.21 9.03 -16.34
N MET A 122 -3.10 9.14 -17.67
CA MET A 122 -2.74 10.40 -18.32
C MET A 122 -3.69 11.53 -17.86
N VAL A 123 -5.01 11.31 -17.93
CA VAL A 123 -5.97 12.34 -17.53
C VAL A 123 -5.80 12.75 -16.06
N TYR A 124 -5.63 11.79 -15.16
CA TYR A 124 -5.37 12.05 -13.74
C TYR A 124 -4.12 12.89 -13.53
N GLU A 125 -3.01 12.50 -14.14
CA GLU A 125 -1.73 13.20 -14.00
C GLU A 125 -1.75 14.60 -14.61
N ALA A 126 -2.35 14.73 -15.79
CA ALA A 126 -2.53 16.02 -16.42
C ALA A 126 -3.38 16.94 -15.54
N HIS A 127 -4.46 16.41 -14.94
CA HIS A 127 -5.27 17.15 -13.99
C HIS A 127 -4.47 17.56 -12.75
N ALA A 128 -3.65 16.66 -12.20
CA ALA A 128 -2.80 16.98 -11.05
C ALA A 128 -1.81 18.09 -11.38
N ARG A 129 -1.16 18.02 -12.56
CA ARG A 129 -0.21 19.04 -13.02
C ARG A 129 -0.85 20.39 -13.35
N ILE A 130 -2.11 20.40 -13.77
CA ILE A 130 -2.86 21.65 -13.97
C ILE A 130 -3.14 22.33 -12.61
N ARG A 131 -3.47 21.55 -11.57
CA ARG A 131 -3.71 22.09 -10.22
C ARG A 131 -2.41 22.51 -9.52
N ASP A 132 -1.36 21.72 -9.67
CA ASP A 132 -0.03 21.95 -9.11
C ASP A 132 1.01 21.90 -10.25
N PRO A 133 1.37 23.05 -10.85
CA PRO A 133 2.34 23.10 -11.94
C PRO A 133 3.76 22.69 -11.54
N VAL A 134 4.10 22.75 -10.24
CA VAL A 134 5.44 22.48 -9.73
C VAL A 134 5.60 20.99 -9.46
N TYR A 135 4.74 20.41 -8.63
CA TYR A 135 4.88 19.02 -8.17
C TYR A 135 3.85 18.06 -8.78
N GLY A 136 2.71 18.55 -9.28
CA GLY A 136 1.67 17.72 -9.90
C GLY A 136 1.25 16.52 -9.02
N CYS A 137 1.29 15.32 -9.59
CA CYS A 137 1.00 14.09 -8.83
C CYS A 137 2.10 13.72 -7.82
N ALA A 138 3.34 14.20 -7.99
CA ALA A 138 4.44 13.93 -7.08
C ALA A 138 4.19 14.56 -5.69
N GLY A 139 3.55 15.72 -5.64
CA GLY A 139 3.15 16.37 -4.39
C GLY A 139 2.18 15.51 -3.58
N ALA A 140 1.19 14.91 -4.26
CA ALA A 140 0.25 13.97 -3.63
C ALA A 140 0.96 12.71 -3.12
N ILE A 141 1.92 12.16 -3.89
CA ILE A 141 2.72 11.00 -3.47
C ILE A 141 3.53 11.34 -2.21
N CYS A 142 4.21 12.49 -2.19
CA CYS A 142 5.01 12.93 -1.04
C CYS A 142 4.13 13.10 0.21
N GLN A 143 2.95 13.70 0.07
CA GLN A 143 2.01 13.85 1.18
C GLN A 143 1.55 12.49 1.74
N LEU A 144 1.21 11.54 0.86
CA LEU A 144 0.82 10.20 1.25
C LEU A 144 1.96 9.44 1.94
N GLN A 145 3.19 9.54 1.42
CA GLN A 145 4.37 8.94 2.06
C GLN A 145 4.62 9.50 3.45
N LYS A 146 4.47 10.81 3.64
CA LYS A 146 4.54 11.44 4.96
C LYS A 146 3.45 10.91 5.91
N GLN A 147 2.22 10.76 5.43
CA GLN A 147 1.13 10.21 6.23
C GLN A 147 1.39 8.75 6.63
N ILE A 148 1.92 7.94 5.72
CA ILE A 148 2.33 6.56 6.03
C ILE A 148 3.37 6.55 7.15
N GLY A 149 4.40 7.40 7.05
CA GLY A 149 5.42 7.50 8.10
C GLY A 149 4.86 7.93 9.46
N GLU A 150 3.98 8.93 9.49
CA GLU A 150 3.33 9.37 10.72
C GLU A 150 2.46 8.27 11.34
N LEU A 151 1.65 7.58 10.53
CA LEU A 151 0.81 6.49 10.99
C LEU A 151 1.63 5.29 11.50
N GLN A 152 2.74 4.97 10.84
CA GLN A 152 3.67 3.94 11.32
C GLN A 152 4.29 4.33 12.67
N ALA A 153 4.66 5.60 12.85
CA ALA A 153 5.19 6.08 14.12
C ALA A 153 4.12 6.04 15.24
N GLN A 154 2.87 6.39 14.94
CA GLN A 154 1.75 6.27 15.88
C GLN A 154 1.50 4.82 16.27
N LEU A 155 1.53 3.90 15.31
CA LEU A 155 1.38 2.47 15.56
C LEU A 155 2.51 1.94 16.46
N ALA A 156 3.76 2.32 16.18
CA ALA A 156 4.91 1.92 16.99
C ALA A 156 4.79 2.43 18.44
N ARG A 157 4.35 3.68 18.64
CA ARG A 157 4.09 4.24 19.97
C ARG A 157 3.01 3.46 20.73
N ALA A 158 1.87 3.22 20.10
CA ALA A 158 0.77 2.48 20.71
C ALA A 158 1.17 1.03 21.05
N GLN A 159 1.97 0.38 20.20
CA GLN A 159 2.49 -0.97 20.46
C GLN A 159 3.46 -0.99 21.65
N ALA A 160 4.35 0.00 21.75
CA ALA A 160 5.28 0.13 22.88
C ALA A 160 4.53 0.38 24.19
N GLU A 161 3.51 1.25 24.18
CA GLU A 161 2.65 1.50 25.34
C GLU A 161 1.90 0.22 25.79
N ALA A 162 1.32 -0.52 24.85
CA ALA A 162 0.63 -1.78 25.15
C ALA A 162 1.57 -2.83 25.75
N ALA A 163 2.78 -2.98 25.20
CA ALA A 163 3.79 -3.91 25.72
C ALA A 163 4.27 -3.52 27.13
N SER A 164 4.43 -2.21 27.39
CA SER A 164 4.76 -1.68 28.71
C SER A 164 3.68 -2.03 29.73
N MET A 165 2.40 -1.80 29.39
CA MET A 165 1.27 -2.15 30.26
C MET A 165 1.19 -3.66 30.55
N GLN A 166 1.41 -4.51 29.54
CA GLN A 166 1.44 -5.97 29.72
C GLN A 166 2.56 -6.42 30.65
N THR A 167 3.75 -5.79 30.53
CA THR A 167 4.88 -6.08 31.42
C THR A 167 4.59 -5.67 32.86
N GLN A 168 4.00 -4.48 33.05
CA GLN A 168 3.57 -4.02 34.37
C GLN A 168 2.52 -4.95 34.98
N GLN A 169 1.53 -5.39 34.20
CA GLN A 169 0.52 -6.33 34.63
C GLN A 169 1.14 -7.68 35.04
N ALA A 170 2.04 -8.24 34.22
CA ALA A 170 2.73 -9.49 34.52
C ALA A 170 3.57 -9.38 35.81
N HIS A 171 4.24 -8.24 36.02
CA HIS A 171 5.01 -7.98 37.23
C HIS A 171 4.09 -7.92 38.48
N LEU A 172 2.98 -7.19 38.42
CA LEU A 172 2.02 -7.14 39.53
C LEU A 172 1.44 -8.52 39.84
N VAL A 173 1.09 -9.29 38.83
CA VAL A 173 0.61 -10.67 38.98
C VAL A 173 1.66 -11.55 39.65
N ALA A 174 2.94 -11.44 39.26
CA ALA A 174 4.04 -12.19 39.89
C ALA A 174 4.21 -11.81 41.37
N LEU A 175 4.15 -10.52 41.71
CA LEU A 175 4.21 -10.06 43.11
C LEU A 175 3.06 -10.63 43.95
N ILE A 176 1.84 -10.64 43.41
CA ILE A 176 0.67 -11.23 44.09
C ILE A 176 0.89 -12.73 44.34
N TYR A 177 1.36 -13.49 43.34
CA TYR A 177 1.64 -14.92 43.52
C TYR A 177 2.72 -15.18 44.59
N MET A 178 3.76 -14.34 44.67
CA MET A 178 4.81 -14.47 45.69
C MET A 178 4.29 -14.18 47.12
N GLU A 179 3.44 -13.17 47.30
CA GLU A 179 2.82 -12.83 48.59
C GLU A 179 1.91 -13.96 49.11
N MET A 180 1.12 -14.56 48.22
CA MET A 180 0.22 -15.68 48.56
C MET A 180 1.00 -16.95 48.98
N ALA A 181 2.14 -17.21 48.35
CA ALA A 181 3.00 -18.34 48.74
C ALA A 181 3.66 -18.14 50.12
N GLN A 182 3.91 -16.89 50.53
CA GLN A 182 4.58 -16.56 51.79
C GLN A 182 3.62 -16.62 52.99
N THR A 183 2.35 -16.25 52.79
CA THR A 183 1.29 -16.31 53.82
C THR A 183 0.77 -17.73 54.08
N GLY A 184 0.86 -18.65 53.12
CA GLY A 184 0.52 -20.07 53.30
C GLY A 184 1.45 -20.86 54.24
N SER A 185 2.69 -20.39 54.45
CA SER A 185 3.67 -21.06 55.33
C SER A 185 3.49 -20.75 56.83
N LEU A 186 2.62 -19.82 57.23
CA LEU A 186 2.35 -19.51 58.63
C LEU A 186 1.18 -20.32 59.23
N ALA A 187 0.57 -21.23 58.47
CA ALA A 187 -0.59 -22.03 58.89
C ALA A 187 -0.30 -23.52 59.15
N HIS A 188 0.96 -23.94 59.33
CA HIS A 188 1.29 -25.29 59.82
C HIS A 188 2.45 -25.26 60.82
N GLN A 189 2.12 -25.23 62.11
CA GLN A 189 3.03 -25.59 63.18
C GLN A 189 2.30 -26.56 64.13
N GLU A 190 2.46 -27.86 63.88
CA GLU A 190 2.65 -28.91 64.90
C GLU A 190 3.60 -29.97 64.30
N GLN A 191 4.61 -30.37 65.08
CA GLN A 191 5.75 -31.28 64.79
C GLN A 191 5.44 -32.74 65.20
N PRO A 192 6.37 -33.74 65.08
CA PRO A 192 7.33 -34.11 64.04
C PRO A 192 7.24 -35.63 63.66
N MET A 193 8.08 -36.13 62.72
CA MET A 193 8.98 -37.31 62.88
C MET A 193 9.40 -38.04 61.56
N ILE A 194 10.73 -38.08 61.34
CA ILE A 194 11.57 -39.16 60.74
C ILE A 194 11.82 -39.22 59.19
N PHE A 195 13.12 -39.36 58.86
CA PHE A 195 13.97 -39.26 57.63
C PHE A 195 14.00 -40.59 56.77
N PRO A 196 14.83 -40.83 55.70
CA PRO A 196 15.68 -40.01 54.77
C PRO A 196 15.55 -40.24 53.22
N GLU A 197 16.30 -39.43 52.45
CA GLU A 197 17.00 -39.67 51.12
C GLU A 197 16.19 -39.75 49.80
N GLN A 198 16.61 -39.23 48.62
CA GLN A 198 17.94 -39.01 48.01
C GLN A 198 17.84 -38.10 46.74
N THR A 199 18.96 -37.43 46.37
CA THR A 199 19.39 -36.93 45.02
C THR A 199 18.82 -35.64 44.36
N THR A 200 19.58 -34.52 44.56
CA THR A 200 20.28 -33.60 43.61
C THR A 200 19.66 -33.02 42.31
N PRO A 201 20.16 -31.86 41.82
CA PRO A 201 19.36 -30.77 41.22
C PRO A 201 19.59 -30.52 39.71
N HIS A 202 18.66 -29.84 39.04
CA HIS A 202 18.95 -29.16 37.78
C HIS A 202 18.41 -27.72 37.73
N HIS A 203 19.29 -26.87 37.21
CA HIS A 203 19.33 -25.42 37.24
C HIS A 203 18.26 -24.70 36.42
N HIS A 204 17.99 -23.46 36.85
CA HIS A 204 17.24 -22.41 36.19
C HIS A 204 17.81 -22.03 34.81
N HIS A 205 16.92 -21.73 33.86
CA HIS A 205 17.23 -20.88 32.71
C HIS A 205 16.05 -19.95 32.41
N LEU A 206 16.01 -18.80 33.10
CA LEU A 206 15.25 -17.64 32.64
C LEU A 206 16.14 -16.92 31.63
N GLN A 207 15.85 -17.06 30.34
CA GLN A 207 16.56 -16.30 29.32
C GLN A 207 15.96 -14.90 29.24
N SER A 208 16.56 -14.00 30.01
CA SER A 208 16.52 -12.57 29.74
C SER A 208 17.17 -12.32 28.39
N SER A 209 16.47 -11.65 27.49
CA SER A 209 17.05 -11.07 26.28
C SER A 209 16.48 -9.67 26.12
N ASN A 210 17.07 -8.76 26.91
CA ASN A 210 17.18 -7.37 26.54
C ASN A 210 18.00 -7.33 25.25
N ASN A 211 17.39 -6.93 24.14
CA ASN A 211 18.13 -6.43 23.00
C ASN A 211 17.61 -5.02 22.69
N ILE A 212 18.20 -4.07 23.41
CA ILE A 212 18.30 -2.68 22.98
C ILE A 212 19.47 -2.69 22.00
N ASP A 213 19.16 -2.66 20.71
CA ASP A 213 20.10 -2.27 19.66
C ASP A 213 19.29 -1.84 18.43
N THR A 214 18.82 -0.59 18.44
CA THR A 214 18.60 0.17 17.21
C THR A 214 18.74 1.66 17.50
N ALA A 215 19.93 2.05 17.96
CA ALA A 215 20.46 3.36 17.58
C ALA A 215 21.10 3.19 16.19
N CYS A 216 20.97 4.24 15.37
CA CYS A 216 21.67 4.44 14.08
C CYS A 216 21.08 3.75 12.84
N PHE A 217 19.96 4.27 12.34
CA PHE A 217 19.83 4.53 10.88
C PHE A 217 18.99 5.78 10.63
N LEU A 218 19.39 6.88 11.29
CA LEU A 218 19.16 8.23 10.81
C LEU A 218 20.55 8.80 10.57
N ASP A 219 21.12 8.59 9.38
CA ASP A 219 21.81 9.66 8.66
C ASP A 219 22.13 9.27 7.20
N GLU A 220 22.13 10.29 6.36
CA GLU A 220 22.78 10.41 5.04
C GLU A 220 22.45 9.44 3.90
N SER A 221 21.66 9.93 2.94
CA SER A 221 22.24 10.50 1.71
C SER A 221 21.13 10.75 0.68
N TRP A 222 20.56 11.94 0.70
CA TRP A 222 19.97 12.51 -0.50
C TRP A 222 20.77 13.78 -0.84
N GLU A 223 21.95 13.57 -1.43
CA GLU A 223 22.62 14.63 -2.17
C GLU A 223 21.99 14.72 -3.58
N PRO A 224 21.49 15.89 -3.99
CA PRO A 224 20.98 16.10 -5.33
C PRO A 224 22.13 16.33 -6.31
N LEU A 225 22.62 15.26 -6.95
CA LEU A 225 23.50 15.41 -8.12
C LEU A 225 22.65 15.65 -9.37
N TRP A 226 22.33 16.91 -9.63
CA TRP A 226 21.99 17.38 -10.97
C TRP A 226 23.10 18.33 -11.45
N THR A 227 24.04 17.75 -12.19
CA THR A 227 24.86 18.45 -13.19
C THR A 227 24.72 17.70 -14.50
#